data_AF-A0A7Y3MRT0-F1
#
_entry.id   AF-A0A7Y3MRT0-F1
#
_cell.length_a   1.000
_cell.length_b   1.000
_cell.length_c   1.000
_cell.angle_alpha   90.00
_cell.angle_beta   90.00
_cell.angle_gamma   90.00
#
_symmetry.space_group_name_H-M   'P 1'
#
loop_
_entity.id
_entity.type
_entity.pdbx_description
1 polymer ?
#
loop_
_entity_poly.entity_id
_entity_poly.type
_entity_poly.pdbx_seq_one_letter_code
_entity_poly.pdbx_strand_id
1 'polypeptide(L)'
;MEQILEHLIFAAGIGQLLVLVAAALVPFRLDWRSELRPLRRLHRQMYMVYGAYIALAIVAFGLISLLNAETLAGGGRLARCVC
;
A
#
# COMPACT_ATOMS: atom_id res chain seq x y z
N MET A 1 -7.42 -23.50 -11.78
CA MET A 1 -7.12 -22.98 -10.43
C MET A 1 -6.22 -21.76 -10.51
N GLU A 2 -5.17 -21.78 -11.33
CA GLU A 2 -4.27 -20.63 -11.56
C GLU A 2 -4.99 -19.36 -12.03
N GLN A 3 -5.94 -19.45 -12.97
CA GLN A 3 -6.70 -18.27 -13.42
C GLN A 3 -7.49 -17.59 -12.28
N ILE A 4 -8.10 -18.36 -11.37
CA ILE A 4 -8.81 -17.79 -10.22
C ILE A 4 -7.82 -17.06 -9.30
N LEU A 5 -6.66 -17.67 -9.06
CA LEU A 5 -5.62 -17.09 -8.21
C LEU A 5 -5.07 -15.79 -8.80
N GLU A 6 -4.82 -15.76 -10.11
CA GLU A 6 -4.40 -14.56 -10.84
C GLU A 6 -5.41 -13.41 -10.68
N HIS A 7 -6.71 -13.67 -10.90
CA HIS A 7 -7.75 -12.65 -10.75
C HIS A 7 -7.85 -12.14 -9.30
N LEU A 8 -7.67 -13.03 -8.31
CA LEU A 8 -7.65 -12.64 -6.90
C LEU A 8 -6.42 -11.79 -6.56
N ILE A 9 -5.24 -12.12 -7.08
CA ILE A 9 -4.02 -11.33 -6.89
C ILE A 9 -4.16 -9.96 -7.53
N PHE A 10 -4.71 -9.90 -8.75
CA PHE A 10 -4.99 -8.65 -9.44
C PHE A 10 -5.99 -7.78 -8.64
N ALA A 11 -7.10 -8.37 -8.18
CA ALA A 11 -8.08 -7.68 -7.34
C ALA A 11 -7.48 -7.21 -6.00
N ALA A 12 -6.58 -7.99 -5.39
CA ALA A 12 -5.84 -7.58 -4.20
C ALA A 12 -4.93 -6.37 -4.47
N GLY A 13 -4.30 -6.31 -5.64
CA GLY A 13 -3.52 -5.15 -6.09
C GLY A 13 -4.37 -3.88 -6.20
N ILE A 14 -5.58 -3.98 -6.75
CA ILE A 14 -6.56 -2.88 -6.74
C ILE A 14 -6.94 -2.51 -5.30
N GLY A 15 -7.23 -3.50 -4.46
CA GLY A 15 -7.58 -3.31 -3.05
C GLY A 15 -6.51 -2.53 -2.28
N GLN A 16 -5.23 -2.85 -2.48
CA GLN A 16 -4.10 -2.12 -1.88
C GLN A 16 -4.15 -0.62 -2.24
N LEU A 17 -4.33 -0.29 -3.52
CA LEU A 17 -4.41 1.10 -3.96
C LEU A 17 -5.66 1.81 -3.42
N LEU A 18 -6.80 1.12 -3.31
CA LEU A 18 -8.01 1.67 -2.69
C LEU A 18 -7.81 1.98 -1.20
N VAL A 19 -7.12 1.10 -0.47
CA VAL A 19 -6.75 1.35 0.94
C VAL A 19 -5.83 2.55 1.05
N LEU A 20 -4.86 2.72 0.14
CA LEU A 20 -4.01 3.91 0.11
C LEU A 20 -4.82 5.19 -0.08
N VAL A 21 -5.77 5.19 -1.02
CA VAL A 21 -6.66 6.33 -1.24
C VAL A 21 -7.45 6.63 0.04
N ALA A 22 -8.09 5.62 0.64
CA ALA A 22 -8.82 5.79 1.90
C ALA A 22 -7.93 6.33 3.02
N ALA A 23 -6.70 5.82 3.15
CA ALA A 23 -5.72 6.27 4.14
C ALA A 23 -5.27 7.72 3.90
N ALA A 24 -5.17 8.16 2.64
CA ALA A 24 -4.82 9.53 2.26
C ALA A 24 -5.99 10.52 2.47
N LEU A 25 -7.25 10.06 2.45
CA LEU A 25 -8.39 10.91 2.78
C LEU A 25 -8.39 11.35 4.25
N VAL A 26 -7.94 10.50 5.17
CA VAL A 26 -7.89 10.80 6.61
C VAL A 26 -7.09 12.07 6.94
N PRO A 27 -5.80 12.21 6.54
CA PRO A 27 -5.02 13.41 6.82
C PRO A 27 -5.56 14.65 6.11
N PHE A 28 -6.22 14.48 4.96
CA PHE A 28 -6.85 15.59 4.23
C PHE A 28 -8.13 16.09 4.91
N ARG A 29 -8.98 15.18 5.39
CA ARG A 29 -10.25 15.52 6.05
C ARG A 29 -10.09 16.06 7.46
N LEU A 30 -9.07 15.59 8.19
CA LEU A 30 -8.80 15.98 9.57
C LEU A 30 -7.82 17.16 9.69
N ASP A 31 -7.42 17.78 8.58
CA ASP A 31 -6.43 18.86 8.53
C ASP A 31 -5.22 18.59 9.43
N TRP A 32 -4.57 17.45 9.20
CA TRP A 32 -3.41 17.01 10.00
C TRP A 32 -2.31 18.05 10.07
N ARG A 33 -2.23 18.96 9.10
CA ARG A 33 -1.26 20.06 9.12
C ARG A 33 -1.50 21.02 10.28
N SER A 34 -2.76 21.29 10.62
CA SER A 34 -3.16 22.08 11.78
C SER A 34 -3.04 21.25 13.08
N GLU A 35 -3.61 20.04 13.10
CA GLU A 35 -3.66 19.18 14.29
C GLU A 35 -2.27 18.74 14.77
N LEU A 36 -1.32 18.54 13.86
CA LEU A 36 0.06 18.15 14.21
C LEU A 36 0.95 19.34 14.56
N ARG A 37 0.49 20.58 14.36
CA ARG A 37 1.25 21.81 14.65
C ARG A 37 1.71 21.92 16.11
N PRO A 38 0.90 21.62 17.14
CA PRO A 38 1.34 21.67 18.54
C PRO A 38 2.41 20.62 18.91
N LEU A 39 2.60 19.56 18.10
CA LEU A 39 3.60 18.54 18.40
C LEU A 39 5.02 19.06 18.19
N ARG A 40 6.01 18.46 18.88
CA ARG A 40 7.44 18.74 18.63
C ARG A 40 7.81 18.31 17.21
N ARG A 41 8.77 19.02 16.59
CA ARG A 41 9.24 18.76 15.21
C ARG A 41 9.59 17.29 14.95
N LEU A 42 10.25 16.64 15.90
CA LEU A 42 10.62 15.22 15.80
C LEU A 42 9.42 14.31 15.60
N HIS A 43 8.33 14.51 16.37
CA HIS A 43 7.14 13.67 16.26
C HIS A 43 6.45 13.87 14.91
N ARG A 44 6.35 15.11 14.43
CA ARG A 44 5.81 15.39 13.08
C ARG A 44 6.59 14.68 11.97
N GLN A 45 7.92 14.71 12.06
CA GLN A 45 8.78 14.01 11.10
C GLN A 45 8.57 12.50 11.17
N MET A 46 8.47 11.94 12.38
CA MET A 46 8.21 10.51 12.56
C MET A 46 6.88 10.07 11.93
N TYR A 47 5.79 10.81 12.17
CA TYR A 47 4.50 10.54 11.53
C TYR A 47 4.56 10.62 10.01
N MET A 48 5.26 11.62 9.47
CA MET A 48 5.40 11.78 8.02
C MET A 48 6.24 10.66 7.40
N VAL A 49 7.35 10.27 8.03
CA VAL A 49 8.22 9.18 7.55
C VAL A 49 7.49 7.84 7.60
N TYR A 50 6.80 7.53 8.69
CA TYR A 50 6.04 6.27 8.81
C TYR A 50 4.86 6.23 7.85
N GLY A 51 4.10 7.32 7.71
CA GLY A 51 3.02 7.42 6.75
C GLY A 51 3.51 7.23 5.31
N ALA A 52 4.60 7.92 4.93
CA ALA A 52 5.20 7.78 3.61
C ALA A 52 5.76 6.37 3.37
N TYR A 53 6.41 5.76 4.36
CA TYR A 53 6.92 4.39 4.28
C TYR A 53 5.80 3.38 4.02
N ILE A 54 4.72 3.44 4.81
CA ILE A 54 3.55 2.56 4.65
C ILE A 54 2.90 2.79 3.27
N ALA A 55 2.72 4.05 2.88
CA ALA A 55 2.16 4.39 1.57
C ALA A 55 2.98 3.81 0.41
N LEU A 56 4.31 3.96 0.45
CA LEU A 56 5.21 3.40 -0.55
C LEU A 56 5.17 1.87 -0.57
N ALA A 57 5.11 1.21 0.59
CA ALA A 57 4.97 -0.24 0.66
C ALA A 57 3.66 -0.70 -0.01
N ILE A 58 2.53 -0.03 0.29
CA ILE A 58 1.23 -0.34 -0.34
C ILE A 58 1.29 -0.14 -1.86
N VAL A 59 1.90 0.94 -2.35
CA VAL A 59 2.10 1.17 -3.78
C VAL A 59 2.95 0.07 -4.39
N ALA A 60 4.09 -0.27 -3.78
CA ALA A 60 4.99 -1.29 -4.29
C ALA A 60 4.30 -2.65 -4.40
N PHE A 61 3.65 -3.12 -3.34
CA PHE A 61 2.94 -4.40 -3.36
C PHE A 61 1.72 -4.36 -4.28
N GLY A 62 0.97 -3.26 -4.31
CA GLY A 62 -0.15 -3.08 -5.23
C GLY A 62 0.29 -3.17 -6.69
N LEU A 63 1.36 -2.49 -7.06
CA LEU A 63 1.92 -2.55 -8.43
C LEU A 63 2.49 -3.92 -8.77
N ILE A 64 3.19 -4.57 -7.83
CA ILE A 64 3.69 -5.95 -8.03
C ILE A 64 2.51 -6.88 -8.34
N SER A 65 1.44 -6.81 -7.54
CA SER A 65 0.23 -7.62 -7.75
C SER A 65 -0.49 -7.30 -9.06
N LEU A 66 -0.56 -6.04 -9.48
CA LEU A 66 -1.22 -5.65 -10.74
C LEU A 66 -0.43 -6.04 -11.98
N LEU A 67 0.90 -5.86 -11.95
CA LEU A 67 1.76 -6.04 -13.11
C LEU A 67 2.27 -7.48 -13.27
N ASN A 68 2.27 -8.27 -12.19
CA ASN A 68 2.85 -9.61 -12.18
C ASN A 68 1.87 -10.68 -11.67
N ALA A 69 0.56 -10.43 -11.72
CA ALA A 69 -0.47 -11.34 -11.19
C ALA A 69 -0.29 -12.78 -11.70
N GLU A 70 -0.07 -12.96 -13.00
CA GLU A 70 0.15 -14.25 -13.65
C GLU A 70 1.40 -14.95 -13.08
N THR A 71 2.53 -14.24 -13.01
CA THR A 71 3.80 -14.75 -12.48
C THR A 71 3.72 -15.12 -10.99
N LEU A 72 2.92 -14.37 -10.21
CA LEU A 72 2.68 -14.71 -8.81
C LEU A 72 1.76 -15.93 -8.66
N ALA A 73 0.76 -16.08 -9.53
CA ALA A 73 -0.14 -17.24 -9.51
C ALA A 73 0.60 -18.54 -9.89
N GLY A 74 1.63 -18.46 -10.74
CA GLY A 74 2.41 -19.62 -11.20
C GLY A 74 3.38 -20.24 -10.17
N GLY A 75 3.47 -19.72 -8.95
CA GLY A 75 4.19 -20.39 -7.84
C GLY A 75 5.73 -20.42 -7.97
N GLY A 76 6.31 -19.63 -8.87
CA GLY A 76 7.76 -19.51 -9.06
C GLY A 76 8.49 -18.84 -7.87
N ARG A 77 9.81 -18.62 -8.01
CA ARG A 77 10.61 -17.95 -6.97
C ARG A 77 10.08 -16.58 -6.57
N LEU A 78 9.57 -15.81 -7.54
CA LEU A 78 8.94 -14.50 -7.26
C LEU A 78 7.69 -14.64 -6.40
N ALA A 79 6.82 -15.61 -6.70
CA ALA A 79 5.63 -15.90 -5.89
C ALA A 79 6.01 -16.21 -4.44
N ARG A 80 7.04 -17.04 -4.22
CA ARG A 80 7.53 -17.44 -2.88
C ARG A 80 8.26 -16.34 -2.10
N CYS A 81 8.73 -15.29 -2.77
CA CYS A 81 9.37 -14.16 -2.10
C CYS A 81 8.35 -13.11 -1.66
N VAL A 82 7.17 -13.09 -2.28
CA VAL A 82 6.11 -12.10 -2.03
C VAL A 82 4.99 -12.67 -1.16
N CYS A 83 4.67 -13.97 -1.31
CA CYS A 83 3.72 -14.74 -0.51
C CYS A 83 4.45 -15.71 0.44
#